data_AF-A0AAV9C9A9-F1
#
_entry.id   AF-A0AAV9C9A9-F1
#
_cell.length_a   1.000
_cell.length_b   1.000
_cell.length_c   1.000
_cell.angle_alpha   90.00
_cell.angle_beta   90.00
_cell.angle_gamma   90.00
#
_symmetry.space_group_name_H-M   'P 1'
#
loop_
_entity.id
_entity.type
_entity.pdbx_description
1 polymer ?
#
loop_
_entity_poly.entity_id
_entity_poly.type
_entity_poly.pdbx_seq_one_letter_code
_entity_poly.pdbx_strand_id
1 'polypeptide(L)'
;MNFDPEYERLKADRTKQGPHRLDTYLSNKHDELLARLFEPGTYTKKSSLVIVDGFAVEITDRQANVLRSAEEVRLVEKNQELV
;
A
#
# COMPACT_ATOMS: atom_id res chain seq x y z
N MET A 1 0.41 15.39 -1.95
CA MET A 1 1.59 14.67 -1.41
C MET A 1 1.67 15.04 0.06
N ASN A 2 1.21 14.16 0.95
CA ASN A 2 1.44 14.35 2.37
C ASN A 2 2.90 13.98 2.65
N PHE A 3 3.67 14.94 3.17
CA PHE A 3 5.06 14.73 3.54
C PHE A 3 5.12 13.74 4.69
N ASP A 4 5.78 12.61 4.47
CA ASP A 4 6.01 11.60 5.50
C ASP A 4 7.49 11.64 5.94
N PRO A 5 7.79 12.26 7.09
CA PRO A 5 9.16 12.37 7.58
C PRO A 5 9.79 11.03 7.93
N GLU A 6 8.99 10.02 8.31
CA GLU A 6 9.50 8.69 8.62
C GLU A 6 9.85 7.92 7.34
N TYR A 7 9.04 8.05 6.30
CA TYR A 7 9.35 7.52 4.97
C TYR A 7 10.69 8.09 4.45
N GLU A 8 10.89 9.41 4.50
CA GLU A 8 12.14 10.02 4.04
C GLU A 8 13.35 9.60 4.89
N ARG A 9 13.17 9.45 6.22
CA ARG A 9 14.22 8.91 7.10
C ARG A 9 14.59 7.48 6.72
N LEU A 10 13.60 6.61 6.50
CA LEU A 10 13.81 5.20 6.16
C LEU A 10 14.38 5.03 4.75
N LYS A 11 13.97 5.89 3.81
CA LYS A 11 14.52 5.95 2.45
C LYS A 11 15.96 6.43 2.42
N ALA A 12 16.34 7.33 3.33
CA ALA A 12 17.72 7.78 3.51
C ALA A 12 18.63 6.76 4.22
N ASP A 13 18.06 5.72 4.85
CA ASP A 13 18.81 4.66 5.51
C ASP A 13 19.52 3.76 4.48
N ARG A 14 20.82 4.00 4.30
CA ARG A 14 21.69 3.23 3.38
C ARG A 14 22.30 1.98 4.02
N THR A 15 21.87 1.58 5.21
CA THR A 15 22.35 0.34 5.84
C THR A 15 21.81 -0.89 5.09
N LYS A 16 22.43 -2.05 5.32
CA LYS A 16 21.95 -3.33 4.74
C LYS A 16 20.50 -3.68 5.13
N GLN A 17 20.00 -3.12 6.24
CA GLN A 17 18.63 -3.35 6.72
C GLN A 17 17.63 -2.28 6.27
N GLY A 18 18.10 -1.12 5.79
CA GLY A 18 17.26 0.01 5.40
C GLY A 18 16.13 -0.38 4.43
N PRO A 19 16.41 -1.08 3.32
CA PRO A 19 15.38 -1.52 2.38
C PRO A 19 14.29 -2.39 3.02
N HIS A 20 14.66 -3.30 3.92
CA HIS A 20 13.72 -4.18 4.60
C HIS A 20 12.83 -3.42 5.61
N ARG A 21 13.40 -2.43 6.31
CA ARG A 21 12.65 -1.57 7.22
C ARG A 21 11.67 -0.66 6.47
N LEU A 22 12.10 -0.10 5.35
CA LEU A 22 11.23 0.69 4.48
C LEU A 22 10.09 -0.17 3.91
N ASP A 23 10.40 -1.38 3.44
CA ASP A 23 9.41 -2.34 2.96
C ASP A 23 8.37 -2.69 4.04
N THR A 24 8.82 -3.01 5.25
CA THR A 24 7.93 -3.30 6.39
C THR A 24 7.06 -2.10 6.74
N TYR A 25 7.64 -0.89 6.77
CA TYR A 25 6.92 0.33 7.10
C TYR A 25 5.79 0.61 6.10
N LEU A 26 6.08 0.56 4.80
CA LEU A 26 5.06 0.76 3.76
C LEU A 26 4.02 -0.36 3.77
N SER A 27 4.45 -1.60 3.93
CA SER A 27 3.54 -2.76 4.02
C SER A 27 2.53 -2.59 5.15
N ASN A 28 2.98 -2.13 6.32
CA ASN A 28 2.11 -1.84 7.46
C ASN A 28 1.14 -0.70 7.17
N LYS A 29 1.59 0.38 6.52
CA LYS A 29 0.70 1.49 6.11
C LYS A 29 -0.39 1.02 5.15
N HIS A 30 -0.06 0.15 4.21
CA HIS A 30 -1.06 -0.45 3.32
C HIS A 30 -2.07 -1.30 4.10
N ASP A 31 -1.60 -2.08 5.08
CA ASP A 31 -2.49 -2.89 5.92
C ASP A 31 -3.42 -2.03 6.79
N GLU A 32 -2.90 -0.95 7.38
CA GLU A 32 -3.70 0.01 8.15
C GLU A 32 -4.75 0.70 7.28
N LEU A 33 -4.39 1.12 6.06
CA LEU A 33 -5.33 1.69 5.11
C LEU A 33 -6.45 0.71 4.77
N LEU A 34 -6.11 -0.54 4.47
CA LEU A 34 -7.10 -1.57 4.12
C LEU A 34 -7.98 -1.93 5.31
N ALA A 35 -7.43 -2.07 6.51
CA ALA A 35 -8.18 -2.36 7.73
C ALA A 35 -9.12 -1.21 8.13
N ARG A 36 -8.77 0.04 7.80
CA ARG A 36 -9.62 1.22 8.01
C ARG A 36 -10.79 1.28 7.02
N LEU A 37 -10.56 0.86 5.77
CA LEU A 37 -11.55 0.96 4.71
C LEU A 37 -12.46 -0.27 4.61
N PHE A 38 -11.96 -1.44 5.00
CA PHE A 38 -12.63 -2.73 4.77
C PHE A 38 -12.64 -3.60 6.02
N GLU A 39 -13.68 -4.41 6.15
CA GLU A 39 -13.76 -5.40 7.21
C GLU A 39 -12.70 -6.50 7.01
N PRO A 40 -11.98 -6.92 8.06
CA PRO A 40 -11.04 -8.03 7.98
C PRO A 40 -11.69 -9.29 7.38
N GLY A 41 -10.97 -9.96 6.48
CA GLY A 41 -11.46 -11.16 5.79
C GLY A 41 -12.28 -10.87 4.52
N THR A 42 -12.62 -9.61 4.24
CA THR A 42 -13.31 -9.21 2.99
C THR A 42 -12.35 -8.78 1.87
N TYR A 43 -11.04 -8.79 2.13
CA TYR A 43 -9.98 -8.46 1.18
C TYR A 43 -8.76 -9.35 1.39
N THR A 44 -7.93 -9.51 0.36
CA THR A 44 -6.64 -10.22 0.48
C THR A 44 -5.54 -9.41 -0.16
N LYS A 45 -4.62 -8.86 0.65
CA LYS A 45 -3.41 -8.21 0.13
C LYS A 45 -2.50 -9.27 -0.49
N LYS A 46 -2.09 -9.08 -1.74
CA LYS A 46 -1.22 -10.01 -2.48
C LYS A 46 0.24 -9.59 -2.42
N SER A 47 0.50 -8.31 -2.56
CA SER A 47 1.87 -7.78 -2.56
C SER A 47 1.91 -6.29 -2.20
N SER A 48 3.07 -5.81 -1.80
CA SER A 48 3.39 -4.40 -1.64
C SER A 48 4.56 -4.05 -2.56
N LEU A 49 4.46 -2.91 -3.23
CA LEU A 49 5.39 -2.37 -4.21
C LEU A 49 6.01 -1.09 -3.65
N VAL A 50 7.10 -1.28 -2.89
CA VAL A 50 7.79 -0.21 -2.14
C VAL A 50 8.29 0.92 -3.03
N ILE A 51 8.72 0.61 -4.26
CA ILE A 51 9.34 1.58 -5.18
C ILE A 51 8.37 2.70 -5.55
N VAL A 52 7.08 2.38 -5.70
CA VAL A 52 6.04 3.32 -6.12
C VAL A 52 5.04 3.63 -5.01
N ASP A 53 5.31 3.18 -3.78
CA ASP A 53 4.36 3.26 -2.64
C ASP A 53 2.98 2.72 -3.03
N GLY A 54 2.98 1.52 -3.63
CA GLY A 54 1.77 0.87 -4.16
C GLY A 54 1.58 -0.51 -3.55
N PHE A 55 0.40 -1.10 -3.76
CA PHE A 55 0.11 -2.47 -3.34
C PHE A 55 -0.90 -3.12 -4.27
N ALA A 56 -0.89 -4.45 -4.31
CA ALA A 56 -1.90 -5.24 -4.99
C ALA A 56 -2.79 -5.93 -3.96
N VAL A 57 -4.10 -5.79 -4.14
CA VAL A 57 -5.11 -6.38 -3.26
C VAL A 57 -6.21 -7.02 -4.10
N GLU A 58 -6.65 -8.19 -3.69
CA GLU A 58 -7.84 -8.84 -4.22
C GLU A 58 -9.06 -8.34 -3.44
N ILE A 59 -9.98 -7.69 -4.17
CA ILE A 59 -11.18 -7.02 -3.65
C ILE A 59 -12.27 -7.03 -4.72
N THR A 60 -13.49 -6.67 -4.32
CA THR A 60 -14.63 -6.45 -5.21
C THR A 60 -14.56 -5.10 -5.93
N ASP A 61 -15.28 -4.96 -7.05
CA ASP A 61 -15.39 -3.67 -7.77
C ASP A 61 -15.97 -2.56 -6.88
N ARG A 62 -16.87 -2.90 -5.95
CA ARG A 62 -17.43 -1.96 -4.97
C ARG A 62 -16.36 -1.44 -4.02
N GLN A 63 -15.53 -2.33 -3.49
CA GLN A 63 -14.40 -1.95 -2.63
C GLN A 63 -13.34 -1.14 -3.40
N ALA A 64 -13.09 -1.46 -4.68
CA ALA A 64 -12.20 -0.66 -5.52
C ALA A 64 -12.68 0.80 -5.65
N ASN A 65 -14.00 1.03 -5.75
CA ASN A 65 -14.55 2.39 -5.76
C ASN A 65 -14.38 3.14 -4.43
N VAL A 66 -14.42 2.42 -3.30
CA VAL A 66 -14.10 2.99 -1.98
C VAL A 66 -12.64 3.42 -1.93
N LEU A 67 -11.72 2.56 -2.38
CA LEU A 67 -10.28 2.92 -2.46
C LEU A 67 -10.04 4.14 -3.35
N ARG A 68 -10.69 4.23 -4.51
CA ARG A 68 -10.60 5.42 -5.39
C ARG A 68 -11.04 6.72 -4.73
N SER A 69 -11.89 6.61 -3.70
CA SER A 69 -12.41 7.77 -2.96
C SER A 69 -11.58 8.10 -1.73
N ALA A 70 -10.58 7.28 -1.38
CA ALA A 70 -9.69 7.54 -0.25
C ALA A 70 -8.67 8.62 -0.63
N GLU A 71 -8.50 9.62 0.25
CA GLU A 71 -7.61 10.76 0.02
C GLU A 71 -6.14 10.34 -0.17
N GLU A 72 -5.74 9.26 0.48
CA GLU A 72 -4.39 8.71 0.43
C GLU A 72 -4.10 7.93 -0.85
N VAL A 73 -5.13 7.58 -1.63
CA VAL A 73 -5.00 6.73 -2.82
C VAL A 73 -4.97 7.60 -4.08
N ARG A 74 -3.85 7.56 -4.79
CA ARG A 74 -3.69 8.33 -6.03
C ARG A 74 -4.32 7.68 -7.25
N LEU A 75 -4.21 6.35 -7.36
CA LEU A 75 -4.63 5.60 -8.54
C LEU A 75 -5.04 4.18 -8.14
N VAL A 76 -6.13 3.68 -8.75
CA VAL A 76 -6.59 2.29 -8.59
C VAL A 76 -6.89 1.72 -9.98
N GLU A 77 -6.01 0.84 -10.43
CA GLU A 77 -6.15 0.11 -11.68
C GLU A 77 -6.35 -1.38 -11.41
N LYS A 78 -7.10 -2.03 -12.32
CA LYS A 78 -7.24 -3.49 -12.26
C LYS A 78 -5.90 -4.09 -12.65
N ASN A 79 -5.35 -4.96 -11.81
CA ASN A 79 -4.11 -5.65 -12.14
C ASN A 79 -4.32 -6.45 -13.45
N GLN A 80 -3.52 -6.14 -14.47
CA GLN A 80 -3.59 -6.78 -15.79
C GLN A 80 -2.63 -7.96 -15.94
N GLU A 81 -1.99 -8.42 -14.85
CA GLU A 81 -1.24 -9.67 -14.88
C GLU A 81 -2.18 -10.80 -15.31
N LEU A 82 -2.01 -11.21 -16.57
CA LEU A 82 -2.63 -12.36 -17.19
C LEU A 82 -2.15 -13.59 -16.41
N VAL A 83 -3.08 -14.21 -15.69
CA VAL A 83 -2.88 -15.54 -15.11
C VAL A 83 -2.73 -16.57 -16.22
#